data_AF-A0A7D5PDV3-F1
#
_entry.id   AF-A0A7D5PDV3-F1
#
_cell.length_a   1.000
_cell.length_b   1.000
_cell.length_c   1.000
_cell.angle_alpha   90.00
_cell.angle_beta   90.00
_cell.angle_gamma   90.00
#
_symmetry.space_group_name_H-M   'P 1'
#
loop_
_entity.id
_entity.type
_entity.pdbx_description
1 polymer ?
#
loop_
_entity_poly.entity_id
_entity_poly.type
_entity_poly.pdbx_seq_one_letter_code
_entity_poly.pdbx_strand_id
1 'polypeptide(L)'
;MVPDIRRFLVDWEFWHALTMVSIAVWILARTNRYALVDWLYALAWRGAIPFVSRLERDQIRPIVEIFVEMWLPVALVSFVCGFFAFHADAESRRRAEDD
;
A
#
# COMPACT_ATOMS: atom_id res chain seq x y z
N MET A 1 -6.47 16.56 20.42
CA MET A 1 -6.73 17.22 19.13
C MET A 1 -6.91 16.12 18.12
N VAL A 2 -8.16 15.71 17.83
CA VAL A 2 -8.43 14.64 16.86
C VAL A 2 -8.19 15.25 15.47
N PRO A 3 -7.29 14.70 14.65
CA PRO A 3 -7.13 15.19 13.28
C PRO A 3 -8.49 15.08 12.59
N ASP A 4 -8.89 16.16 11.92
CA ASP A 4 -10.13 16.21 11.18
C ASP A 4 -9.99 15.27 9.97
N ILE A 5 -10.37 14.01 10.16
CA ILE A 5 -10.20 12.91 9.20
C ILE A 5 -10.80 13.30 7.84
N ARG A 6 -11.88 14.09 7.86
CA ARG A 6 -12.53 14.60 6.66
C ARG A 6 -11.62 15.50 5.82
N ARG A 7 -10.74 16.28 6.47
CA ARG A 7 -9.79 17.17 5.78
C ARG A 7 -8.67 16.38 5.11
N PHE A 8 -8.17 15.32 5.76
CA PHE A 8 -7.18 14.41 5.18
C PHE A 8 -7.73 13.60 4.01
N LEU A 9 -9.01 13.19 4.08
CA LEU A 9 -9.67 12.44 3.00
C LEU A 9 -9.88 13.25 1.72
N VAL A 10 -9.79 14.59 1.79
CA VAL A 10 -9.95 15.49 0.64
C VAL A 10 -8.61 16.06 0.17
N ASP A 11 -7.57 15.95 1.00
CA ASP A 11 -6.25 16.51 0.71
C ASP A 11 -5.55 15.75 -0.42
N TRP A 12 -5.32 16.45 -1.53
CA TRP A 12 -4.62 15.90 -2.68
C TRP A 12 -3.19 15.48 -2.34
N GLU A 13 -2.49 16.22 -1.46
CA GLU A 13 -1.11 15.91 -1.09
C GLU A 13 -1.02 14.56 -0.38
N PHE A 14 -1.98 14.27 0.51
CA PHE A 14 -2.06 12.99 1.20
C PHE A 14 -2.24 11.82 0.23
N TRP A 15 -3.23 11.91 -0.67
CA TRP A 15 -3.50 10.85 -1.63
C TRP A 15 -2.36 10.66 -2.63
N HIS A 16 -1.76 11.76 -3.09
CA HIS A 16 -0.61 11.71 -3.98
C HIS A 16 0.61 11.07 -3.30
N ALA A 17 0.90 11.45 -2.05
CA ALA A 17 1.96 10.83 -1.26
C ALA A 17 1.70 9.33 -1.04
N LEU A 18 0.46 8.94 -0.73
CA LEU A 18 0.08 7.54 -0.57
C LEU A 18 0.28 6.73 -1.87
N THR A 19 -0.10 7.28 -3.01
CA THR A 19 0.16 6.67 -4.33
C THR A 19 1.66 6.52 -4.58
N MET A 20 2.46 7.58 -4.35
CA MET A 20 3.91 7.55 -4.57
C MET A 20 4.62 6.53 -3.66
N VAL A 21 4.24 6.47 -2.38
CA VAL A 21 4.75 5.47 -1.44
C VAL A 21 4.37 4.06 -1.91
N SER A 22 3.12 3.85 -2.33
CA SER A 22 2.66 2.55 -2.83
C SER A 22 3.43 2.10 -4.07
N ILE A 23 3.71 3.01 -5.01
CA ILE A 23 4.55 2.74 -6.19
C ILE A 23 5.99 2.43 -5.78
N ALA A 24 6.58 3.22 -4.87
CA ALA A 24 7.94 2.99 -4.39
C ALA A 24 8.07 1.62 -3.72
N VAL A 25 7.10 1.25 -2.88
CA VAL A 25 7.04 -0.08 -2.24
C VAL A 25 6.87 -1.17 -3.29
N TRP A 26 6.01 -0.98 -4.29
CA TRP A 26 5.85 -1.92 -5.40
C TRP A 26 7.17 -2.16 -6.16
N ILE A 27 7.86 -1.09 -6.55
CA ILE A 27 9.15 -1.16 -7.25
C ILE A 27 10.18 -1.87 -6.37
N LEU A 28 10.30 -1.46 -5.10
CA LEU A 28 11.25 -2.03 -4.17
C LEU A 28 11.00 -3.53 -3.97
N ALA A 29 9.74 -3.91 -3.77
CA ALA A 29 9.33 -5.30 -3.56
C ALA A 29 9.53 -6.15 -4.82
N ARG A 30 9.25 -5.60 -6.00
CA ARG A 30 9.46 -6.28 -7.29
C ARG A 30 10.93 -6.51 -7.59
N THR A 31 11.79 -5.51 -7.39
CA THR A 31 13.23 -5.60 -7.63
C THR A 31 13.90 -6.53 -6.62
N ASN A 32 13.46 -6.53 -5.36
CA ASN A 32 14.04 -7.32 -4.28
C ASN A 32 13.26 -8.60 -3.96
N ARG A 33 12.42 -9.10 -4.88
CA ARG A 33 11.52 -10.24 -4.61
C ARG A 33 12.24 -11.48 -4.06
N TYR A 34 13.44 -11.77 -4.57
CA TYR A 34 14.23 -12.93 -4.12
C TYR A 34 14.83 -12.71 -2.74
N ALA A 35 15.34 -11.49 -2.48
CA ALA A 35 15.81 -11.12 -1.15
C ALA A 35 14.67 -11.14 -0.12
N LEU A 36 13.47 -10.72 -0.49
CA LEU A 36 12.28 -10.80 0.37
C LEU A 36 11.95 -12.25 0.75
N VAL A 37 12.01 -13.19 -0.20
CA VAL A 37 11.83 -14.63 0.07
C VAL A 37 12.90 -15.11 1.04
N ASP A 38 14.17 -14.76 0.84
CA ASP A 38 15.28 -15.15 1.72
C ASP A 38 15.13 -14.56 3.14
N TRP A 39 14.71 -13.29 3.25
CA TRP A 39 14.45 -12.62 4.53
C TRP A 39 13.28 -13.24 5.27
N LEU A 40 12.16 -13.50 4.59
CA LEU A 40 10.99 -14.17 5.18
C LEU A 40 11.32 -15.61 5.59
N TYR A 41 12.11 -16.32 4.79
CA TYR A 41 12.60 -17.64 5.15
C TYR A 41 13.49 -17.59 6.40
N ALA A 42 14.44 -16.65 6.46
CA ALA A 42 15.30 -16.46 7.63
C ALA A 42 14.52 -16.04 8.89
N LEU A 43 13.49 -15.21 8.74
CA LEU A 43 12.61 -14.79 9.83
C LEU A 43 11.75 -15.95 10.32
N ALA A 44 11.15 -16.72 9.41
CA ALA A 44 10.41 -17.93 9.72
C ALA A 44 11.29 -18.94 10.45
N TRP A 45 12.56 -19.09 10.04
CA TRP A 45 13.51 -19.99 10.70
C TRP A 45 13.93 -19.51 12.10
N ARG A 46 14.01 -18.18 12.32
CA ARG A 46 14.28 -17.59 13.64
C ARG A 46 13.07 -17.65 14.58
N GLY A 47 11.86 -17.70 14.03
CA GLY A 47 10.59 -17.77 14.79
C GLY A 47 9.99 -19.17 14.93
N ALA A 48 10.50 -20.17 14.22
CA ALA A 48 9.93 -21.52 14.23
C ALA A 48 10.15 -22.22 15.57
N ILE A 49 9.02 -22.42 16.27
CA ILE A 49 8.84 -23.36 17.38
C ILE A 49 9.34 -24.75 16.93
N PRO A 50 10.06 -25.52 17.77
CA PRO A 50 10.78 -26.74 17.38
C PRO A 50 9.94 -27.89 16.81
N PHE A 51 8.63 -27.73 16.66
CA PHE A 51 7.68 -28.78 16.24
C PHE A 51 7.01 -28.56 14.89
N VAL A 52 7.23 -27.43 14.21
CA VAL A 52 6.58 -27.17 12.92
C VAL A 52 7.50 -27.62 11.78
N SER A 53 6.96 -28.51 10.94
CA SER A 53 7.48 -28.93 9.64
C SER A 53 8.19 -27.78 8.93
N ARG A 54 9.45 -27.99 8.52
CA ARG A 54 10.25 -27.03 7.74
C ARG A 54 9.37 -26.43 6.64
N LEU A 55 9.00 -25.15 6.76
CA LEU A 55 8.31 -24.45 5.68
C LEU A 55 9.22 -24.55 4.45
N GLU A 56 8.75 -25.24 3.42
CA GLU A 56 9.50 -25.32 2.17
C GLU A 56 9.49 -23.94 1.53
N ARG A 57 10.63 -23.55 0.94
CA ARG A 57 10.81 -22.24 0.30
C ARG A 57 9.73 -21.96 -0.77
N ASP A 58 9.20 -23.03 -1.36
CA ASP A 58 8.11 -23.00 -2.34
C ASP A 58 6.77 -22.54 -1.76
N GLN A 59 6.55 -22.64 -0.44
CA GLN A 59 5.35 -22.14 0.23
C GLN A 59 5.40 -20.62 0.52
N ILE A 60 6.61 -20.05 0.64
CA ILE A 60 6.80 -18.62 0.92
C ILE A 60 6.74 -17.78 -0.36
N ARG A 61 7.21 -18.36 -1.47
CA ARG A 61 7.19 -17.72 -2.79
C ARG A 61 5.81 -17.13 -3.17
N PRO A 62 4.68 -17.86 -3.11
CA PRO A 62 3.38 -17.31 -3.49
C PRO A 62 2.94 -16.17 -2.56
N ILE A 63 3.30 -16.20 -1.28
CA ILE A 63 2.98 -15.12 -0.33
C ILE A 63 3.70 -13.83 -0.73
N VAL A 64 4.99 -13.92 -1.07
CA VAL A 64 5.77 -12.77 -1.54
C VAL A 64 5.24 -12.27 -2.87
N GLU A 65 4.87 -13.16 -3.78
CA GLU A 65 4.28 -12.78 -5.07
C GLU A 65 2.95 -12.04 -4.89
N ILE A 66 2.04 -12.53 -4.05
CA ILE A 66 0.78 -11.84 -3.70
C ILE A 66 1.07 -10.48 -3.05
N PHE A 67 2.00 -10.42 -2.11
CA PHE A 67 2.39 -9.17 -1.46
C PHE A 67 2.89 -8.14 -2.46
N VAL A 68 3.79 -8.54 -3.38
CA VAL A 68 4.31 -7.67 -4.44
C VAL A 68 3.18 -7.22 -5.35
N GLU A 69 2.29 -8.11 -5.76
CA GLU A 69 1.22 -7.80 -6.70
C GLU A 69 0.15 -6.87 -6.13
N MET A 70 -0.09 -6.90 -4.82
CA MET A 70 -1.12 -6.09 -4.17
C MET A 70 -0.82 -4.58 -4.18
N TRP A 71 0.45 -4.18 -4.17
CA TRP A 71 0.82 -2.76 -4.05
C TRP A 71 0.49 -1.91 -5.28
N LEU A 72 0.46 -2.52 -6.47
CA LEU A 72 0.09 -1.80 -7.70
C LEU A 72 -1.41 -1.44 -7.74
N PRO A 73 -2.35 -2.37 -7.49
CA PRO A 73 -3.76 -2.03 -7.27
C PRO A 73 -3.96 -0.99 -6.19
N VAL A 74 -3.26 -1.09 -5.05
CA VAL A 74 -3.35 -0.09 -3.97
C VAL A 74 -2.94 1.29 -4.48
N ALA A 75 -1.81 1.42 -5.19
CA ALA A 75 -1.38 2.68 -5.75
C ALA A 75 -2.43 3.29 -6.71
N LEU A 76 -3.00 2.46 -7.59
CA LEU A 76 -4.02 2.88 -8.55
C LEU A 76 -5.31 3.33 -7.85
N VAL A 77 -5.80 2.56 -6.88
CA VAL A 77 -7.00 2.90 -6.11
C VAL A 77 -6.78 4.17 -5.31
N SER A 78 -5.65 4.32 -4.63
CA SER A 78 -5.31 5.55 -3.90
C SER A 78 -5.29 6.78 -4.81
N PHE A 79 -4.75 6.65 -6.02
CA PHE A 79 -4.71 7.75 -6.98
C PHE A 79 -6.11 8.15 -7.44
N VAL A 80 -6.92 7.15 -7.83
CA VAL A 80 -8.29 7.37 -8.32
C VAL A 80 -9.17 7.95 -7.22
N CYS A 81 -9.12 7.40 -6.01
CA CYS A 81 -9.87 7.91 -4.87
C CYS A 81 -9.48 9.34 -4.52
N GLY A 82 -8.18 9.65 -4.48
CA GLY A 82 -7.70 11.01 -4.25
C GLY A 82 -8.14 12.00 -5.31
N PHE A 83 -8.10 11.59 -6.57
CA PHE A 83 -8.55 12.41 -7.69
C PHE A 83 -10.03 12.79 -7.54
N PHE A 84 -10.90 11.80 -7.32
CA PHE A 84 -12.33 12.05 -7.17
C PHE A 84 -12.67 12.83 -5.90
N ALA A 85 -12.03 12.51 -4.77
CA ALA A 85 -12.28 13.21 -3.50
C ALA A 85 -11.90 14.69 -3.58
N PHE A 86 -10.76 15.00 -4.19
CA PHE A 86 -10.32 16.39 -4.40
C PHE A 86 -11.26 17.15 -5.35
N HIS A 87 -11.66 16.54 -6.47
CA HIS A 87 -12.53 17.21 -7.44
C HIS A 87 -13.94 17.43 -6.91
N ALA A 88 -14.49 16.47 -6.16
CA ALA A 88 -15.80 16.61 -5.55
C ALA A 88 -15.82 17.77 -4.54
N ASP A 89 -14.78 17.92 -3.71
CA ASP A 89 -14.69 19.06 -2.77
C ASP A 89 -14.51 20.39 -3.51
N ALA A 90 -13.65 20.43 -4.54
CA ALA A 90 -13.45 21.64 -5.33
C ALA A 90 -14.75 22.09 -6.01
N GLU A 91 -15.55 21.14 -6.51
CA GLU A 91 -16.84 21.45 -7.12
C GLU A 91 -17.90 21.87 -6.08
N SER A 92 -17.90 21.26 -4.90
CA SER A 92 -18.75 21.69 -3.78
C SER A 92 -18.43 23.11 -3.30
N ARG A 93 -17.15 23.51 -3.26
CA ARG A 93 -16.76 24.88 -2.88
C ARG A 93 -17.19 25.91 -3.91
N ARG A 94 -17.00 25.63 -5.20
CA ARG A 94 -17.44 26.54 -6.28
C ARG A 94 -18.94 26.82 -6.21
N ARG A 95 -19.76 25.77 -6.02
CA ARG A 95 -21.21 25.94 -5.88
C ARG A 95 -21.60 26.79 -4.66
N ALA A 96 -20.86 26.70 -3.57
CA ALA A 96 -21.10 27.49 -2.37
C ALA A 96 -20.60 28.95 -2.47
N GLU A 97 -19.75 29.26 -3.44
CA GLU A 97 -19.29 30.63 -3.75
C GLU A 97 -20.22 31.34 -4.75
N ASP A 98 -20.98 30.58 -5.54
CA ASP A 98 -21.94 31.08 -6.54
C ASP A 98 -23.37 31.34 -6.00
N ASP A 99 -23.71 30.79 -4.82
CA ASP A 99 -25.00 30.98 -4.09
C ASP A 99 -24.95 32.15 -3.08
#